data_AF-A0A1H9W3N0-F1
#
_entry.id   AF-A0A1H9W3N0-F1
#
_cell.length_a   1.000
_cell.length_b   1.000
_cell.length_c   1.000
_cell.angle_alpha   90.00
_cell.angle_beta   90.00
_cell.angle_gamma   90.00
#
_symmetry.space_group_name_H-M   'P 1'
#
loop_
_entity.id
_entity.type
_entity.pdbx_description
1 polymer ?
#
loop_
_entity_poly.entity_id
_entity_poly.type
_entity_poly.pdbx_seq_one_letter_code
_entity_poly.pdbx_strand_id
1 'polypeptide(L)'
;MNTSVGRAQAAVLDDQAAKIKKAKSEIDDLINQLKTCWWGDDQKKFESRWQGQYASDLTKAASSLAKTADQIRTEAKQQDRTSA
;
A
#
# COMPACT_ATOMS: atom_id res chain seq x y z
N MET A 1 16.92 18.73 8.43
CA MET A 1 15.48 18.39 8.46
C MET A 1 15.10 18.29 9.94
N ASN A 2 13.89 18.68 10.35
CA ASN A 2 13.50 18.39 11.74
C ASN A 2 13.21 16.88 11.82
N THR A 3 14.08 16.10 12.48
CA THR A 3 14.02 14.63 12.49
C THR A 3 12.70 14.11 13.07
N SER A 4 12.07 14.89 13.96
CA SER A 4 10.71 14.60 14.47
C SER A 4 9.63 14.69 13.39
N VAL A 5 9.68 15.71 12.53
CA VAL A 5 8.75 15.90 11.39
C VAL A 5 8.94 14.79 10.36
N GLY A 6 10.19 14.40 10.08
CA GLY A 6 10.48 13.26 9.19
C GLY A 6 9.88 11.95 9.71
N ARG A 7 10.06 11.64 11.00
CA ARG A 7 9.48 10.44 11.62
C ARG A 7 7.95 10.46 11.59
N ALA A 8 7.32 11.62 11.83
CA ALA A 8 5.87 11.76 11.74
C ALA A 8 5.38 11.51 10.30
N GLN A 9 6.06 12.06 9.30
CA GLN A 9 5.72 11.80 7.89
C GLN A 9 5.89 10.32 7.52
N ALA A 10 6.94 9.66 8.00
CA ALA A 10 7.14 8.23 7.78
C ALA A 10 6.02 7.38 8.42
N ALA A 11 5.47 7.80 9.56
CA ALA A 11 4.33 7.13 10.18
C ALA A 11 3.05 7.29 9.34
N VAL A 12 2.81 8.47 8.77
CA VAL A 12 1.68 8.71 7.86
C VAL A 12 1.78 7.83 6.60
N LEU A 13 2.98 7.70 6.03
CA LEU A 13 3.20 6.85 4.85
C LEU A 13 2.96 5.37 5.14
N ASP A 14 3.37 4.88 6.31
CA ASP A 14 3.08 3.50 6.75
C ASP A 14 1.57 3.26 6.92
N ASP A 15 0.87 4.21 7.55
CA ASP A 15 -0.59 4.14 7.73
C ASP A 15 -1.31 4.10 6.37
N GLN A 16 -0.90 4.92 5.41
CA GLN A 16 -1.44 4.89 4.04
C GLN A 16 -1.14 3.56 3.34
N ALA A 17 0.07 3.02 3.48
CA ALA A 17 0.42 1.72 2.93
C ALA A 17 -0.45 0.59 3.53
N ALA A 18 -0.71 0.64 4.84
CA ALA A 18 -1.57 -0.32 5.52
C ALA A 18 -3.03 -0.22 5.04
N LYS A 19 -3.55 1.01 4.88
CA LYS A 19 -4.89 1.25 4.33
C LYS A 19 -5.05 0.70 2.91
N ILE A 20 -4.05 0.89 2.04
CA ILE A 20 -4.07 0.32 0.68
C ILE A 20 -4.10 -1.21 0.72
N LYS A 21 -3.25 -1.83 1.56
CA LYS A 21 -3.24 -3.29 1.73
C LYS A 21 -4.58 -3.82 2.22
N LYS A 22 -5.19 -3.13 3.18
CA LYS A 22 -6.52 -3.48 3.71
C LYS A 22 -7.60 -3.38 2.63
N ALA A 23 -7.67 -2.25 1.93
CA ALA A 23 -8.64 -2.05 0.85
C ALA A 23 -8.49 -3.09 -0.28
N LYS A 24 -7.24 -3.44 -0.64
CA LYS A 24 -6.98 -4.53 -1.59
C LYS A 24 -7.58 -5.86 -1.10
N SER A 25 -7.35 -6.21 0.16
CA SER A 25 -7.90 -7.45 0.76
C SER A 25 -9.42 -7.45 0.77
N GLU A 26 -10.05 -6.32 1.14
CA GLU A 26 -11.51 -6.18 1.14
C GLU A 26 -12.08 -6.37 -0.28
N ILE A 27 -11.41 -5.83 -1.31
CA ILE A 27 -11.84 -6.03 -2.70
C ILE A 27 -11.62 -7.48 -3.15
N ASP A 28 -10.51 -8.12 -2.77
CA ASP A 28 -10.27 -9.55 -3.05
C ASP A 28 -11.41 -10.41 -2.47
N ASP A 29 -11.83 -10.12 -1.23
CA ASP A 29 -12.93 -10.82 -0.56
C ASP A 29 -14.28 -10.57 -1.24
N LEU A 30 -14.58 -9.33 -1.62
CA LEU A 30 -15.80 -8.98 -2.36
C LEU A 30 -15.86 -9.68 -3.71
N ILE A 31 -14.73 -9.77 -4.44
CA ILE A 31 -14.66 -10.49 -5.71
C ILE A 31 -14.95 -11.97 -5.51
N ASN A 32 -14.40 -12.58 -4.45
CA ASN A 32 -14.66 -13.98 -4.16
C ASN A 32 -16.12 -14.24 -3.76
N GLN A 33 -16.75 -13.32 -3.03
CA GLN A 33 -18.17 -13.39 -2.71
C GLN A 33 -19.05 -13.24 -3.95
N LEU A 34 -18.70 -12.32 -4.86
CA LEU A 34 -19.47 -12.10 -6.09
C LEU A 34 -19.50 -13.34 -7.00
N LYS A 35 -18.51 -14.24 -6.92
CA LYS A 35 -18.50 -15.50 -7.69
C LYS A 35 -19.71 -16.41 -7.40
N THR A 36 -20.42 -16.21 -6.29
CA THR A 36 -21.59 -17.03 -5.95
C THR A 36 -22.90 -16.50 -6.53
N CYS A 37 -22.92 -15.31 -7.12
CA CYS A 37 -24.14 -14.67 -7.61
C CYS A 37 -23.97 -13.92 -8.94
N TRP A 38 -22.75 -13.59 -9.33
CA TRP A 38 -22.41 -12.95 -10.58
C TRP A 38 -21.62 -13.90 -11.47
N TRP A 39 -22.22 -14.26 -12.60
CA TRP A 39 -21.70 -15.27 -13.53
C TRP A 39 -21.63 -14.69 -14.94
N GLY A 40 -20.68 -15.16 -15.74
CA GLY A 40 -20.56 -14.81 -17.16
C GLY A 40 -19.22 -14.16 -17.52
N ASP A 41 -19.11 -13.73 -18.79
CA ASP A 41 -17.84 -13.25 -19.34
C ASP A 41 -17.39 -11.92 -18.74
N ASP A 42 -18.31 -11.07 -18.30
CA ASP A 42 -17.97 -9.79 -17.67
C ASP A 42 -17.34 -9.99 -16.29
N GLN A 43 -17.84 -10.96 -15.51
CA GLN A 43 -17.24 -11.34 -14.23
C GLN A 43 -15.80 -11.86 -14.43
N LYS A 44 -15.59 -12.73 -15.42
CA LYS A 44 -14.24 -13.22 -15.77
C LYS A 44 -13.31 -12.10 -16.23
N LYS A 45 -13.79 -11.17 -17.06
CA LYS A 45 -12.99 -10.00 -17.50
C LYS A 45 -12.61 -9.11 -16.32
N PHE A 46 -13.54 -8.86 -15.41
CA PHE A 46 -13.27 -8.06 -14.23
C PHE A 46 -12.24 -8.74 -13.32
N GLU A 47 -12.43 -10.02 -13.00
CA GLU A 47 -11.49 -10.80 -12.19
C GLU A 47 -10.09 -10.82 -12.82
N SER A 48 -10.03 -11.02 -14.14
CA SER A 48 -8.77 -11.00 -14.89
C SER A 48 -8.07 -9.64 -14.82
N ARG A 49 -8.80 -8.53 -15.00
CA ARG A 49 -8.23 -7.18 -14.88
C ARG A 49 -7.80 -6.86 -13.45
N TRP A 50 -8.59 -7.28 -12.47
CA TRP A 50 -8.28 -7.10 -11.06
C TRP A 50 -6.97 -7.81 -10.69
N GLN A 51 -6.88 -9.10 -10.97
CA GLN A 51 -5.70 -9.92 -10.67
C GLN A 51 -4.48 -9.50 -11.51
N GLY A 52 -4.70 -9.15 -12.78
CA GLY A 52 -3.63 -8.85 -13.72
C GLY A 52 -3.00 -7.46 -13.56
N GLN A 53 -3.78 -6.47 -13.12
CA GLN A 53 -3.32 -5.08 -13.08
C GLN A 53 -3.59 -4.41 -11.73
N TYR A 54 -4.85 -4.26 -11.34
CA TYR A 54 -5.22 -3.39 -10.21
C TYR A 54 -4.65 -3.87 -8.88
N ALA A 55 -4.75 -5.16 -8.57
CA ALA A 55 -4.18 -5.75 -7.36
C ALA A 55 -2.66 -5.57 -7.29
N SER A 56 -1.97 -5.70 -8.44
CA SER A 56 -0.53 -5.51 -8.56
C SER A 56 -0.14 -4.04 -8.35
N ASP A 57 -0.85 -3.12 -8.97
CA ASP A 57 -0.57 -1.69 -8.87
C ASP A 57 -0.79 -1.16 -7.45
N LEU A 58 -1.85 -1.61 -6.75
CA LEU A 58 -2.05 -1.30 -5.33
C LEU A 58 -0.92 -1.85 -4.45
N THR A 59 -0.47 -3.08 -4.73
CA THR A 59 0.65 -3.69 -4.00
C THR A 59 1.94 -2.90 -4.19
N LYS A 60 2.23 -2.46 -5.42
CA LYS A 60 3.39 -1.61 -5.73
C LYS A 60 3.28 -0.26 -5.03
N ALA A 61 2.10 0.38 -5.05
CA ALA A 61 1.88 1.66 -4.38
C ALA A 61 2.14 1.56 -2.87
N ALA A 62 1.56 0.56 -2.19
CA ALA A 62 1.82 0.32 -0.78
C ALA A 62 3.30 0.05 -0.48
N SER A 63 3.99 -0.70 -1.35
CA SER A 63 5.41 -1.00 -1.20
C SER A 63 6.29 0.23 -1.37
N SER A 64 5.97 1.09 -2.34
CA SER A 64 6.67 2.36 -2.55
C SER A 64 6.52 3.30 -1.35
N LEU A 65 5.31 3.42 -0.79
CA LEU A 65 5.07 4.23 0.41
C LEU A 65 5.90 3.73 1.60
N ALA A 66 5.90 2.43 1.86
CA ALA A 66 6.69 1.82 2.93
C ALA A 66 8.20 2.04 2.72
N LYS A 67 8.69 1.88 1.48
CA LYS A 67 10.10 2.13 1.14
C LYS A 67 10.50 3.59 1.40
N THR A 68 9.65 4.53 0.99
CA THR A 68 9.88 5.96 1.25
C THR A 68 9.90 6.27 2.75
N ALA A 69 8.98 5.67 3.52
CA ALA A 69 8.95 5.81 4.98
C ALA A 69 10.27 5.32 5.62
N ASP A 70 10.79 4.17 5.18
CA ASP A 70 12.05 3.61 5.67
C ASP A 70 13.27 4.46 5.29
N GLN A 71 13.27 5.06 4.10
CA GLN A 71 14.30 6.03 3.70
C GLN A 71 14.30 7.25 4.62
N ILE A 72 13.13 7.84 4.88
CA ILE A 72 13.00 8.99 5.78
C ILE A 72 13.47 8.65 7.20
N ARG A 73 13.12 7.47 7.73
CA ARG A 73 13.61 6.99 9.03
C ARG A 73 15.13 6.85 9.06
N THR A 74 15.70 6.34 7.97
CA THR A 74 17.15 6.14 7.85
C THR A 74 17.88 7.48 7.83
N GLU A 75 17.41 8.45 7.04
CA GLU A 75 17.96 9.80 6.98
C GLU A 75 17.83 10.53 8.32
N ALA A 76 16.67 10.43 8.99
CA ALA A 76 16.47 11.02 10.31
C ALA A 76 17.48 10.45 11.33
N LYS A 77 17.65 9.12 11.38
CA LYS A 77 18.64 8.46 12.25
C LYS A 77 20.07 8.91 11.95
N GLN A 78 20.42 9.10 10.68
CA GLN A 78 21.74 9.61 10.30
C GLN A 78 21.94 11.06 10.76
N GLN A 79 20.93 11.92 10.61
CA GLN A 79 20.98 13.29 11.10
C GLN A 79 21.13 13.38 12.62
N ASP A 80 20.42 12.53 13.38
CA ASP A 80 20.55 12.51 14.85
C ASP A 80 21.96 12.10 15.29
N ARG A 81 22.64 11.22 14.54
CA ARG A 81 24.02 10.81 14.83
C ARG A 81 25.05 11.87 14.49
N THR A 82 24.83 12.62 13.41
CA THR A 82 25.77 13.67 12.97
C THR A 82 25.59 14.98 13.74
N SER A 83 24.39 15.22 14.30
CA SER A 83 24.06 16.44 15.03
C SER A 83 24.17 16.30 16.56
N ALA A 84 24.55 15.11 17.04
CA ALA A 84 24.89 14.83 18.44
C ALA A 84 26.39 14.95 18.67
#